data_AF-A0A9P6K9Q1-F1
#
_entry.id   AF-A0A9P6K9Q1-F1
#
_cell.length_a   1.000
_cell.length_b   1.000
_cell.length_c   1.000
_cell.angle_alpha   90.00
_cell.angle_beta   90.00
_cell.angle_gamma   90.00
#
_symmetry.space_group_name_H-M   'P 1'
#
loop_
_entity.id
_entity.type
_entity.pdbx_description
1 polymer ?
#
loop_
_entity_poly.entity_id
_entity_poly.type
_entity_poly.pdbx_seq_one_letter_code
_entity_poly.pdbx_strand_id
1 'polypeptide(L)'
;MTASINYLHREKFRSDVLVTFHPPIVVNPQQDAPLFSSNKEERTEAVRKLTELLESTVRSNLLDAQDWNTVRIGHVARKLYAGHLGTRISLGQYVRLTRKFVAAFSQHRQIRQHQHQQQQRERDEGETEEGCKTIEEALVSSVDQKTLAMIDELADDLAGYQDQLDYYHLKDYRIKQGKPTAAVFVGKFMQRFILACILSTICIPGLVLWAPVFIAVKYKERLIRKKGLLEDNLDEIAQYKLMISTFFLPVIWGFWVLVTLPLAIFTGPGIVILMWLTIRWLEDLIHNLKSSLSLLRLLFMTEDAMYSLRDSRNALSERVHQFAVD
;
A
#
# COMPACT_ATOMS: atom_id res chain seq x y z
N MET A 1 27.50 9.01 3.10
CA MET A 1 26.34 8.60 3.93
C MET A 1 25.32 7.95 3.03
N THR A 2 24.74 6.82 3.43
CA THR A 2 23.62 6.20 2.73
C THR A 2 22.31 6.50 3.45
N ALA A 3 21.20 6.51 2.72
CA ALA A 3 19.88 6.69 3.27
C ALA A 3 18.90 5.68 2.66
N SER A 4 18.03 5.11 3.49
CA SER A 4 16.90 4.29 3.03
C SER A 4 15.62 5.12 3.10
N ILE A 5 14.82 5.08 2.03
CA ILE A 5 13.60 5.86 1.89
C ILE A 5 12.42 4.90 1.73
N ASN A 6 11.43 4.98 2.62
CA ASN A 6 10.20 4.20 2.53
C ASN A 6 8.99 5.12 2.32
N TYR A 7 8.26 4.89 1.24
CA TYR A 7 6.99 5.57 0.94
C TYR A 7 5.83 4.73 1.47
N LEU A 8 5.01 5.28 2.37
CA LEU A 8 3.85 4.55 2.91
C LEU A 8 2.68 4.46 1.92
N HIS A 9 2.50 5.48 1.09
CA HIS A 9 1.38 5.61 0.17
C HIS A 9 1.89 6.09 -1.18
N ARG A 10 2.54 5.21 -1.95
CA ARG A 10 3.15 5.55 -3.24
C ARG A 10 2.17 6.21 -4.23
N GLU A 11 0.89 5.90 -4.09
CA GLU A 11 -0.19 6.41 -4.92
C GLU A 11 -0.60 7.86 -4.61
N LYS A 12 -0.12 8.44 -3.50
CA LYS A 12 -0.47 9.80 -3.08
C LYS A 12 0.69 10.75 -3.34
N PHE A 13 0.42 11.85 -4.01
CA PHE A 13 1.38 12.93 -4.25
C PHE A 13 1.97 13.53 -2.96
N ARG A 14 1.21 13.52 -1.87
CA ARG A 14 1.66 13.89 -0.52
C ARG A 14 1.58 12.67 0.39
N SER A 15 2.51 11.74 0.20
CA SER A 15 2.64 10.56 1.05
C SER A 15 3.57 10.83 2.23
N ASP A 16 3.32 10.17 3.35
CA ASP A 16 4.30 10.11 4.43
C ASP A 16 5.53 9.29 3.98
N VAL A 17 6.71 9.83 4.23
CA VAL A 17 7.99 9.22 3.85
C VAL A 17 8.85 9.06 5.09
N LEU A 18 9.37 7.85 5.31
CA LEU A 18 10.37 7.60 6.34
C LEU A 18 11.75 7.54 5.69
N VAL A 19 12.60 8.52 6.02
CA VAL A 19 14.02 8.54 5.64
C VAL A 19 14.85 8.09 6.82
N THR A 20 15.62 7.02 6.64
CA THR A 20 16.56 6.51 7.65
C THR A 20 17.98 6.77 7.16
N PHE A 21 18.72 7.59 7.90
CA PHE A 21 20.13 7.87 7.64
C PHE A 21 21.01 6.83 8.32
N HIS A 22 21.94 6.26 7.57
CA HIS A 22 22.87 5.25 8.07
C HIS A 22 24.18 5.88 8.51
N PRO A 23 24.96 5.18 9.37
CA PRO A 23 26.31 5.61 9.70
C PRO A 23 27.15 5.88 8.44
N PRO A 24 28.04 6.90 8.46
CA PRO A 24 28.91 7.17 7.33
C PRO A 24 29.87 5.99 7.13
N ILE A 25 30.01 5.54 5.88
CA ILE A 25 31.07 4.62 5.50
C ILE A 25 32.33 5.47 5.28
N VAL A 26 33.35 5.23 6.10
CA VAL A 26 34.64 5.89 6.02
C VAL A 26 35.58 4.94 5.29
N VAL A 27 36.13 5.37 4.16
CA VAL A 27 37.07 4.58 3.36
C VAL A 27 38.47 5.09 3.65
N ASN A 28 39.34 4.23 4.16
CA ASN A 28 40.70 4.60 4.55
C ASN A 28 41.73 3.87 3.69
N PRO A 29 42.73 4.55 3.10
CA PRO A 29 43.76 3.89 2.28
C PRO A 29 44.55 2.79 2.99
N GLN A 30 44.64 2.85 4.32
CA GLN A 30 45.36 1.85 5.13
C GLN A 30 44.54 0.59 5.43
N GLN A 31 43.22 0.72 5.60
CA GLN A 31 42.32 -0.39 5.94
C GLN A 31 41.73 -1.03 4.68
N ASP A 32 41.48 -0.21 3.66
CA ASP A 32 40.87 -0.58 2.39
C ASP A 32 41.88 -0.57 1.25
N ALA A 33 43.09 -1.06 1.49
CA ALA A 33 44.15 -1.11 0.47
C ALA A 33 43.70 -1.68 -0.90
N PRO A 34 42.82 -2.70 -0.98
CA PRO A 34 42.33 -3.22 -2.27
C PRO A 34 41.57 -2.19 -3.11
N LEU A 35 40.86 -1.24 -2.48
CA LEU A 35 40.14 -0.17 -3.18
C LEU A 35 41.08 0.82 -3.87
N PHE A 36 42.31 0.96 -3.38
CA PHE A 36 43.34 1.86 -3.92
C PHE A 36 44.44 1.14 -4.69
N SER A 37 44.26 -0.16 -4.95
CA SER A 37 45.23 -0.97 -5.70
C SER A 37 45.38 -0.48 -7.16
N SER A 38 46.61 -0.53 -7.67
CA SER A 38 46.92 -0.26 -9.08
C SER A 38 46.33 -1.33 -10.00
N ASN A 39 46.14 -2.56 -9.48
CA ASN A 39 45.55 -3.67 -10.20
C ASN A 39 44.05 -3.41 -10.43
N LYS A 40 43.63 -3.45 -11.70
CA LYS A 40 42.23 -3.18 -12.09
C LYS A 40 41.27 -4.23 -11.52
N GLU A 41 41.67 -5.49 -11.50
CA GLU A 41 40.81 -6.60 -11.08
C GLU A 41 40.51 -6.55 -9.58
N GLU A 42 41.54 -6.42 -8.75
CA GLU A 42 41.42 -6.26 -7.29
C GLU A 42 40.56 -5.05 -6.91
N ARG A 43 40.78 -3.91 -7.57
CA ARG A 43 39.95 -2.72 -7.36
C ARG A 43 38.48 -2.97 -7.73
N THR A 44 38.23 -3.66 -8.84
CA THR A 44 36.86 -3.95 -9.28
C THR A 44 36.14 -4.86 -8.29
N GLU A 45 36.82 -5.88 -7.76
CA GLU A 45 36.26 -6.75 -6.73
C GLU A 45 36.00 -6.00 -5.42
N ALA A 46 36.91 -5.12 -5.00
CA ALA A 46 36.75 -4.31 -3.80
C ALA A 46 35.57 -3.32 -3.93
N VAL A 47 35.40 -2.68 -5.09
CA VAL A 47 34.25 -1.83 -5.41
C VAL A 47 32.95 -2.64 -5.40
N ARG A 48 32.96 -3.87 -5.93
CA ARG A 48 31.80 -4.76 -5.89
C ARG A 48 31.40 -5.07 -4.44
N LYS A 49 32.36 -5.48 -3.60
CA LYS A 49 32.11 -5.74 -2.17
C LYS A 49 31.56 -4.51 -1.43
N LEU A 50 32.11 -3.32 -1.70
CA LEU A 50 31.59 -2.07 -1.13
C LEU A 50 30.16 -1.79 -1.61
N THR A 51 29.86 -2.05 -2.88
CA THR A 51 28.53 -1.86 -3.45
C THR A 51 27.52 -2.85 -2.86
N GLU A 52 27.91 -4.11 -2.64
CA GLU A 52 27.10 -5.12 -1.95
C GLU A 52 26.83 -4.74 -0.48
N LEU A 53 27.82 -4.15 0.21
CA LEU A 53 27.64 -3.59 1.55
C LEU A 53 26.64 -2.42 1.55
N LEU A 54 26.79 -1.48 0.61
CA LEU A 54 25.88 -0.36 0.44
C LEU A 54 24.44 -0.86 0.20
N GLU A 55 24.29 -1.79 -0.74
CA GLU A 55 23.00 -2.38 -1.10
C GLU A 55 22.34 -3.11 0.07
N SER A 56 23.09 -3.98 0.77
CA SER A 56 22.57 -4.70 1.94
C SER A 56 22.18 -3.75 3.08
N THR A 57 22.96 -2.70 3.33
CA THR A 57 22.64 -1.66 4.33
C THR A 57 21.34 -0.94 3.97
N VAL A 58 21.19 -0.55 2.70
CA VAL A 58 19.98 0.14 2.24
C VAL A 58 18.78 -0.80 2.32
N ARG A 59 18.87 -2.01 1.76
CA ARG A 59 17.79 -3.02 1.75
C ARG A 59 17.33 -3.44 3.13
N SER A 60 18.25 -3.55 4.10
CA SER A 60 17.90 -3.92 5.49
C SER A 60 16.87 -2.97 6.12
N ASN A 61 16.78 -1.73 5.65
CA ASN A 61 15.85 -0.72 6.13
C ASN A 61 14.71 -0.39 5.18
N LEU A 62 14.55 -1.15 4.10
CA LEU A 62 13.40 -1.04 3.20
C LEU A 62 12.30 -2.04 3.58
N LEU A 63 11.06 -1.70 3.22
CA LEU A 63 9.94 -2.64 3.18
C LEU A 63 9.99 -3.37 1.85
N ASP A 64 10.86 -4.38 1.78
CA ASP A 64 11.04 -5.20 0.59
C ASP A 64 10.53 -6.63 0.83
N ALA A 65 9.92 -7.20 -0.21
CA ALA A 65 9.46 -8.59 -0.23
C ALA A 65 9.39 -9.07 -1.69
N GLN A 66 9.58 -10.37 -1.89
CA GLN A 66 9.48 -10.99 -3.23
C GLN A 66 8.07 -10.87 -3.83
N ASP A 67 7.03 -10.87 -2.98
CA ASP A 67 5.63 -10.86 -3.39
C ASP A 67 4.82 -9.78 -2.66
N TRP A 68 3.84 -9.20 -3.38
CA TRP A 68 2.89 -8.25 -2.81
C TRP A 68 2.09 -8.85 -1.64
N ASN A 69 1.78 -10.16 -1.71
CA ASN A 69 1.00 -10.81 -0.67
C ASN A 69 1.72 -10.80 0.68
N THR A 70 3.05 -10.95 0.71
CA THR A 70 3.84 -10.91 1.94
C THR A 70 3.80 -9.52 2.58
N VAL A 71 3.91 -8.45 1.79
CA VAL A 71 3.77 -7.06 2.28
C VAL A 71 2.36 -6.82 2.82
N ARG A 72 1.35 -7.29 2.08
CA ARG A 72 -0.07 -7.20 2.46
C ARG A 72 -0.33 -7.90 3.80
N ILE A 73 0.09 -9.16 3.96
CA ILE A 73 -0.05 -9.93 5.21
C ILE A 73 0.72 -9.26 6.34
N GLY A 74 1.95 -8.78 6.11
CA GLY A 74 2.73 -8.05 7.11
C GLY A 74 2.03 -6.78 7.61
N HIS A 75 1.34 -6.06 6.73
CA HIS A 75 0.50 -4.93 7.14
C HIS A 75 -0.73 -5.34 7.96
N VAL A 76 -1.35 -6.48 7.65
CA VAL A 76 -2.50 -7.03 8.39
C VAL A 76 -2.06 -7.50 9.77
N ALA A 77 -0.99 -8.29 9.86
CA ALA A 77 -0.38 -8.74 11.11
C ALA A 77 -0.04 -7.55 12.02
N ARG A 78 0.68 -6.54 11.50
CA ARG A 78 0.95 -5.30 12.27
C ARG A 78 -0.34 -4.64 12.73
N LYS A 79 -1.36 -4.54 11.88
CA LYS A 79 -2.62 -3.88 12.23
C LYS A 79 -3.35 -4.62 13.35
N LEU A 80 -3.33 -5.95 13.36
CA LEU A 80 -3.90 -6.76 14.43
C LEU A 80 -3.08 -6.62 15.71
N TYR A 81 -1.75 -6.70 15.62
CA TYR A 81 -0.83 -6.53 16.74
C TYR A 81 -0.94 -5.15 17.42
N ALA A 82 -0.78 -4.08 16.64
CA ALA A 82 -0.79 -2.70 17.11
C ALA A 82 -2.18 -2.04 17.05
N GLY A 83 -3.26 -2.82 16.89
CA GLY A 83 -4.61 -2.30 16.68
C GLY A 83 -5.17 -1.48 17.84
N HIS A 84 -4.59 -1.62 19.03
CA HIS A 84 -4.92 -0.81 20.20
C HIS A 84 -4.35 0.63 20.12
N LEU A 85 -3.17 0.83 19.51
CA LEU A 85 -2.55 2.15 19.38
C LEU A 85 -3.27 3.03 18.35
N GLY A 86 -3.87 2.44 17.31
CA GLY A 86 -4.58 3.19 16.28
C GLY A 86 -3.69 4.23 15.60
N THR A 87 -4.04 5.52 15.73
CA THR A 87 -3.26 6.65 15.20
C THR A 87 -2.10 7.10 16.10
N ARG A 88 -1.93 6.51 17.29
CA ARG A 88 -0.85 6.86 18.22
C ARG A 88 0.49 6.21 17.88
N ILE A 89 0.52 5.28 16.93
CA ILE A 89 1.77 4.66 16.46
C ILE A 89 2.58 5.66 15.65
N SER A 90 3.87 5.84 15.98
CA SER A 90 4.74 6.72 15.21
C SER A 90 5.07 6.11 13.84
N LEU A 91 5.40 6.94 12.86
CA LEU A 91 5.76 6.47 11.51
C LEU A 91 6.93 5.47 11.52
N GLY A 92 7.95 5.75 12.34
CA GLY A 92 9.09 4.85 12.52
C GLY A 92 8.69 3.50 13.11
N GLN A 93 7.83 3.48 14.13
CA GLN A 93 7.30 2.24 14.71
C GLN A 93 6.43 1.47 13.70
N TYR A 94 5.61 2.18 12.93
CA TYR A 94 4.78 1.59 11.89
C TYR A 94 5.61 0.81 10.87
N VAL A 95 6.68 1.43 10.33
CA VAL A 95 7.55 0.79 9.34
C VAL A 95 8.35 -0.34 9.99
N ARG A 96 8.94 -0.13 11.17
CA ARG A 96 9.75 -1.15 11.86
C ARG A 96 8.94 -2.41 12.18
N LEU A 97 7.72 -2.27 12.70
CA LEU A 97 6.85 -3.41 12.99
C LEU A 97 6.41 -4.11 11.70
N THR A 98 6.00 -3.36 10.67
CA THR A 98 5.65 -3.97 9.37
C THR A 98 6.84 -4.76 8.83
N ARG A 99 8.04 -4.19 8.83
CA ARG A 99 9.26 -4.84 8.34
C ARG A 99 9.55 -6.13 9.09
N LYS A 100 9.40 -6.15 10.41
CA LYS A 100 9.60 -7.37 11.22
C LYS A 100 8.65 -8.49 10.77
N PHE A 101 7.36 -8.20 10.61
CA PHE A 101 6.40 -9.21 10.13
C PHE A 101 6.70 -9.63 8.68
N VAL A 102 7.04 -8.69 7.79
CA VAL A 102 7.38 -9.01 6.39
C VAL A 102 8.62 -9.91 6.32
N ALA A 103 9.68 -9.57 7.08
CA ALA A 103 10.91 -10.37 7.14
C ALA A 103 10.65 -11.77 7.72
N ALA A 104 9.82 -11.85 8.76
CA ALA A 104 9.38 -13.13 9.29
C ALA A 104 8.67 -13.96 8.22
N PHE A 105 7.59 -13.47 7.60
CA PHE A 105 6.85 -14.24 6.60
C PHE A 105 7.67 -14.55 5.33
N SER A 106 8.63 -13.69 4.94
CA SER A 106 9.50 -13.97 3.80
C SER A 106 10.52 -15.07 4.08
N GLN A 107 11.13 -15.06 5.27
CA GLN A 107 12.10 -16.06 5.68
C GLN A 107 11.47 -17.46 5.75
N HIS A 108 10.29 -17.58 6.35
CA HIS A 108 9.58 -18.87 6.44
C HIS A 108 9.22 -19.42 5.06
N ARG A 109 8.75 -18.56 4.14
CA ARG A 109 8.48 -18.95 2.75
C ARG A 109 9.73 -19.46 2.03
N GLN A 110 10.88 -18.80 2.21
CA GLN A 110 12.15 -19.22 1.58
C GLN A 110 12.61 -20.58 2.12
N ILE A 111 12.58 -20.77 3.45
CA ILE A 111 12.95 -22.05 4.09
C ILE A 111 12.11 -23.19 3.52
N ARG A 112 10.80 -23.00 3.39
CA ARG A 112 9.89 -23.98 2.79
C ARG A 112 10.24 -24.29 1.34
N GLN A 113 10.48 -23.28 0.51
CA GLN A 113 10.84 -23.47 -0.90
C GLN A 113 12.13 -24.30 -1.03
N HIS A 114 13.13 -24.02 -0.19
CA HIS A 114 14.35 -24.81 -0.14
C HIS A 114 14.11 -26.25 0.34
N GLN A 115 13.30 -26.47 1.37
CA GLN A 115 12.93 -27.81 1.84
C GLN A 115 12.19 -28.62 0.76
N HIS A 116 11.23 -28.02 0.05
CA HIS A 116 10.53 -28.70 -1.05
C HIS A 116 11.46 -29.02 -2.23
N GLN A 117 12.39 -28.12 -2.56
CA GLN A 117 13.39 -28.38 -3.61
C GLN A 117 14.36 -29.49 -3.21
N GLN A 118 14.79 -29.52 -1.94
CA GLN A 118 15.65 -30.59 -1.42
C GLN A 118 14.93 -31.94 -1.42
N GLN A 119 13.69 -31.99 -0.93
CA GLN A 119 12.87 -33.21 -0.96
C GLN A 119 12.56 -33.70 -2.38
N GLN A 120 12.40 -32.80 -3.35
CA GLN A 120 12.24 -33.18 -4.75
C GLN A 120 13.55 -33.73 -5.34
N ARG A 121 14.69 -33.09 -5.05
CA ARG A 121 16.01 -33.61 -5.47
C ARG A 121 16.33 -34.96 -4.85
N GLU A 122 16.07 -35.15 -3.56
CA GLU A 122 16.22 -36.44 -2.87
C GLU A 122 15.29 -37.53 -3.45
N ARG A 123 14.09 -37.14 -3.90
CA ARG A 123 13.15 -38.06 -4.55
C ARG A 123 13.58 -38.40 -5.99
N ASP A 124 14.26 -37.49 -6.67
CA ASP A 124 14.78 -37.66 -8.04
C ASP A 124 16.15 -38.37 -8.09
N GLU A 125 16.98 -38.24 -7.04
CA GLU A 125 18.32 -38.84 -6.92
C GLU A 125 18.33 -40.27 -6.33
N GLY A 126 17.18 -40.78 -5.88
CA GLY A 126 16.93 -42.22 -5.76
C GLY A 126 17.02 -42.82 -4.36
N GLU A 127 16.20 -43.86 -4.19
CA GLU A 127 16.14 -44.82 -3.09
C GLU A 127 17.49 -45.54 -2.87
N THR A 128 18.52 -44.87 -2.36
CA THR A 128 19.69 -45.56 -1.79
C THR A 128 20.41 -44.66 -0.81
N GLU A 129 19.87 -44.54 0.41
CA GLU A 129 20.62 -44.35 1.67
C GLU A 129 19.62 -44.13 2.82
N GLU A 130 19.16 -45.23 3.43
CA GLU A 130 18.57 -45.17 4.76
C GLU A 130 19.67 -44.91 5.79
N GLY A 131 20.07 -43.64 5.92
CA GLY A 131 20.87 -43.14 7.02
C GLY A 131 20.02 -43.02 8.29
N CYS A 132 20.47 -43.65 9.37
CA CYS A 132 19.88 -43.53 10.70
C CYS A 132 19.92 -42.08 11.18
N LYS A 133 18.83 -41.33 11.00
CA LYS A 133 18.63 -40.03 11.64
C LYS A 133 18.54 -40.27 13.15
N THR A 134 19.41 -39.63 13.92
CA THR A 134 19.36 -39.64 15.39
C THR A 134 17.99 -39.16 15.85
N ILE A 135 17.42 -39.77 16.91
CA ILE A 135 16.09 -39.45 17.44
C ILE A 135 15.94 -37.94 17.71
N GLU A 136 17.02 -37.28 18.12
CA GLU A 136 17.10 -35.85 18.40
C GLU A 136 16.99 -34.98 17.13
N GLU A 137 17.63 -35.37 16.02
CA GLU A 137 17.51 -34.69 14.72
C GLU A 137 16.10 -34.86 14.13
N ALA A 138 15.50 -36.03 14.29
CA ALA A 138 14.11 -36.27 13.90
C ALA A 138 13.13 -35.44 14.75
N LEU A 139 13.38 -35.29 16.06
CA LEU A 139 12.55 -34.49 16.95
C LEU A 139 12.69 -32.98 16.63
N VAL A 140 13.92 -32.48 16.45
CA VAL A 140 14.21 -31.08 16.11
C VAL A 140 13.63 -30.71 14.74
N SER A 141 13.81 -31.57 13.73
CA SER A 141 13.19 -31.39 12.41
C SER A 141 11.66 -31.39 12.49
N SER A 142 11.06 -32.24 13.33
CA SER A 142 9.60 -32.27 13.51
C SER A 142 9.05 -31.03 14.21
N VAL A 143 9.80 -30.44 15.15
CA VAL A 143 9.42 -29.20 15.86
C VAL A 143 9.53 -28.02 14.91
N ASP A 144 10.63 -27.91 14.16
CA ASP A 144 10.83 -26.85 13.18
C ASP A 144 9.76 -26.89 12.07
N GLN A 145 9.39 -28.09 11.63
CA GLN A 145 8.33 -28.28 10.63
C GLN A 145 6.92 -27.96 11.15
N LYS A 146 6.63 -28.21 12.43
CA LYS A 146 5.36 -27.79 13.05
C LYS A 146 5.28 -26.27 13.15
N THR A 147 6.35 -25.60 13.57
CA THR A 147 6.41 -24.13 13.64
C THR A 147 6.24 -23.51 12.26
N LEU A 148 6.93 -24.05 11.24
CA LEU A 148 6.78 -23.63 9.85
C LEU A 148 5.33 -23.76 9.37
N ALA A 149 4.68 -24.88 9.66
CA ALA A 149 3.28 -25.09 9.30
C ALA A 149 2.33 -24.11 10.00
N MET A 150 2.55 -23.81 11.29
CA MET A 150 1.75 -22.84 12.04
C MET A 150 1.86 -21.42 11.46
N ILE A 151 3.05 -21.03 10.99
CA ILE A 151 3.30 -19.71 10.42
C ILE A 151 2.69 -19.58 9.03
N ASP A 152 2.75 -20.65 8.23
CA ASP A 152 2.08 -20.69 6.92
C ASP A 152 0.56 -20.64 7.08
N GLU A 153 -0.01 -21.41 8.01
CA GLU A 153 -1.43 -21.35 8.34
C GLU A 153 -1.83 -19.95 8.80
N LEU A 154 -0.99 -19.31 9.63
CA LEU A 154 -1.23 -17.93 10.06
C LEU A 154 -1.18 -16.96 8.88
N ALA A 155 -0.22 -17.11 7.96
CA ALA A 155 -0.09 -16.27 6.79
C ALA A 155 -1.30 -16.40 5.85
N ASP A 156 -1.77 -17.63 5.62
CA ASP A 156 -2.94 -17.93 4.79
C ASP A 156 -4.23 -17.39 5.41
N ASP A 157 -4.42 -17.55 6.72
CA ASP A 157 -5.60 -17.01 7.41
C ASP A 157 -5.60 -15.48 7.46
N LEU A 158 -4.43 -14.85 7.61
CA LEU A 158 -4.30 -13.39 7.54
C LEU A 158 -4.62 -12.88 6.13
N ALA A 159 -4.18 -13.60 5.09
CA ALA A 159 -4.52 -13.28 3.71
C ALA A 159 -6.03 -13.42 3.47
N GLY A 160 -6.62 -14.52 3.93
CA GLY A 160 -8.06 -14.81 3.85
C GLY A 160 -8.91 -13.78 4.60
N TYR A 161 -8.50 -13.38 5.80
CA TYR A 161 -9.16 -12.29 6.54
C TYR A 161 -9.13 -10.98 5.76
N GLN A 162 -7.98 -10.61 5.19
CA GLN A 162 -7.90 -9.40 4.37
C GLN A 162 -8.72 -9.51 3.07
N ASP A 163 -8.82 -10.70 2.46
CA ASP A 163 -9.69 -10.93 1.30
C ASP A 163 -11.17 -10.79 1.66
N GLN A 164 -11.59 -11.27 2.84
CA GLN A 164 -12.94 -11.06 3.34
C GLN A 164 -13.22 -9.57 3.58
N LEU A 165 -12.27 -8.83 4.19
CA LEU A 165 -12.40 -7.38 4.35
C LEU A 165 -12.55 -6.66 3.00
N ASP A 166 -11.76 -7.07 2.02
CA ASP A 166 -11.77 -6.48 0.69
C ASP A 166 -13.05 -6.84 -0.09
N TYR A 167 -13.57 -8.06 0.07
CA TYR A 167 -14.85 -8.52 -0.48
C TYR A 167 -16.02 -7.68 0.03
N TYR A 168 -16.10 -7.46 1.35
CA TYR A 168 -17.12 -6.59 1.94
C TYR A 168 -16.79 -5.10 1.76
N HIS A 169 -15.60 -4.79 1.22
CA HIS A 169 -15.04 -3.44 1.12
C HIS A 169 -15.10 -2.66 2.45
N LEU A 170 -14.85 -3.36 3.56
CA LEU A 170 -14.86 -2.80 4.90
C LEU A 170 -13.43 -2.63 5.40
N LYS A 171 -13.21 -1.50 6.07
CA LYS A 171 -11.94 -1.25 6.75
C LYS A 171 -12.01 -1.83 8.15
N ASP A 172 -10.94 -2.54 8.55
CA ASP A 172 -10.77 -3.19 9.85
C ASP A 172 -11.16 -2.31 11.06
N TYR A 173 -10.83 -1.01 11.06
CA TYR A 173 -11.17 -0.11 12.18
C TYR A 173 -12.68 -0.04 12.48
N ARG A 174 -13.54 -0.35 11.50
CA ARG A 174 -15.00 -0.35 11.67
C ARG A 174 -15.48 -1.59 12.42
N ILE A 175 -14.81 -2.72 12.24
CA ILE A 175 -15.11 -3.95 12.98
C ILE A 175 -14.87 -3.70 14.47
N LYS A 176 -13.81 -2.96 14.82
CA LYS A 176 -13.51 -2.56 16.20
C LYS A 176 -14.58 -1.64 16.80
N GLN A 177 -15.19 -0.76 16.01
CA GLN A 177 -16.21 0.19 16.47
C GLN A 177 -17.60 -0.44 16.64
N GLY A 178 -17.87 -1.58 15.99
CA GLY A 178 -19.17 -2.23 16.01
C GLY A 178 -20.22 -1.50 15.16
N LYS A 179 -21.43 -2.07 15.08
CA LYS A 179 -22.55 -1.45 14.38
C LYS A 179 -23.13 -0.31 15.22
N PRO A 180 -23.22 0.92 14.69
CA PRO A 180 -23.95 1.98 15.36
C PRO A 180 -25.45 1.67 15.37
N THR A 181 -26.18 2.20 16.35
CA THR A 181 -27.65 2.11 16.38
C THR A 181 -28.25 2.67 15.09
N ALA A 182 -29.28 2.00 14.55
CA ALA A 182 -29.92 2.36 13.28
C ALA A 182 -30.37 3.84 13.23
N ALA A 183 -30.86 4.41 14.33
CA ALA A 183 -31.27 5.81 14.40
C ALA A 183 -30.10 6.80 14.17
N VAL A 184 -28.97 6.58 14.85
CA VAL A 184 -27.76 7.41 14.68
C VAL A 184 -27.20 7.27 13.26
N PHE A 185 -27.31 6.07 12.70
CA PHE A 185 -26.91 5.80 11.33
C PHE A 185 -27.75 6.60 10.32
N VAL A 186 -29.08 6.51 10.40
CA VAL A 186 -30.00 7.21 9.49
C VAL A 186 -29.77 8.72 9.58
N GLY A 187 -29.59 9.26 10.79
CA GLY A 187 -29.24 10.68 10.97
C GLY A 187 -27.94 11.07 10.26
N LYS A 188 -26.86 10.32 10.46
CA LYS A 188 -25.56 10.58 9.80
C LYS A 188 -25.61 10.40 8.28
N PHE A 189 -26.38 9.43 7.80
CA PHE A 189 -26.59 9.20 6.38
C PHE A 189 -27.37 10.36 5.75
N MET A 190 -28.48 10.78 6.36
CA MET A 190 -29.31 11.88 5.88
C MET A 190 -28.54 13.20 5.85
N GLN A 191 -27.79 13.52 6.90
CA GLN A 191 -26.95 14.71 6.92
C GLN A 191 -25.97 14.75 5.73
N ARG A 192 -25.32 13.62 5.44
CA ARG A 192 -24.35 13.51 4.33
C ARG A 192 -25.02 13.52 2.97
N PHE A 193 -26.20 12.91 2.87
CA PHE A 193 -26.99 12.90 1.64
C PHE A 193 -27.45 14.32 1.28
N ILE A 194 -28.00 15.06 2.24
CA ILE A 194 -28.40 16.46 2.04
C ILE A 194 -27.20 17.31 1.62
N LEU A 195 -26.07 17.17 2.32
CA LEU A 195 -24.84 17.88 1.95
C LEU A 195 -24.39 17.55 0.52
N ALA A 196 -24.46 16.27 0.12
CA ALA A 196 -24.12 15.85 -1.23
C ALA A 196 -25.05 16.46 -2.29
N CYS A 197 -26.36 16.54 -2.03
CA CYS A 197 -27.33 17.18 -2.93
C CYS A 197 -27.06 18.68 -3.11
N ILE A 198 -26.80 19.38 -2.01
CA ILE A 198 -26.44 20.81 -2.03
C ILE A 198 -25.16 21.00 -2.86
N LEU A 199 -24.11 20.24 -2.55
CA LEU A 199 -22.82 20.38 -3.19
C LEU A 199 -22.88 20.02 -4.69
N SER A 200 -23.66 19.00 -5.05
CA SER A 200 -23.93 18.64 -6.44
C SER A 200 -24.56 19.80 -7.21
N THR A 201 -25.58 20.45 -6.63
CA THR A 201 -26.30 21.57 -7.28
C THR A 201 -25.35 22.74 -7.57
N ILE A 202 -24.48 23.06 -6.61
CA ILE A 202 -23.53 24.17 -6.75
C ILE A 202 -22.38 23.80 -7.72
N CYS A 203 -22.02 22.52 -7.86
CA CYS A 203 -20.98 22.07 -8.79
C CYS A 203 -21.40 22.10 -10.27
N ILE A 204 -22.69 21.94 -10.57
CA ILE A 204 -23.21 21.85 -11.96
C ILE A 204 -22.65 22.95 -12.89
N PRO A 205 -22.73 24.25 -12.58
CA PRO A 205 -22.26 25.30 -13.50
C PRO A 205 -20.77 25.20 -13.83
N GLY A 206 -19.90 24.86 -12.86
CA GLY A 206 -18.48 24.69 -13.18
C GLY A 206 -18.15 23.33 -13.81
N LEU A 207 -18.95 22.28 -13.59
CA LEU A 207 -18.81 21.03 -14.34
C LEU A 207 -19.02 21.22 -15.84
N VAL A 208 -19.91 22.15 -16.23
CA VAL A 208 -20.07 22.54 -17.65
C VAL A 208 -18.78 23.14 -18.20
N LEU A 209 -18.08 23.99 -17.44
CA LEU A 209 -16.78 24.55 -17.84
C LEU A 209 -15.69 23.47 -17.97
N TRP A 210 -15.69 22.48 -17.07
CA TRP A 210 -14.73 21.39 -17.06
C TRP A 210 -15.03 20.26 -18.06
N ALA A 211 -16.25 20.21 -18.61
CA ALA A 211 -16.69 19.15 -19.53
C ALA A 211 -15.71 18.84 -20.67
N PRO A 212 -15.23 19.81 -21.49
CA PRO A 212 -14.29 19.52 -22.57
C PRO A 212 -12.97 18.90 -22.08
N VAL A 213 -12.47 19.36 -20.92
CA VAL A 213 -11.24 18.82 -20.30
C VAL A 213 -11.46 17.37 -19.87
N PHE A 214 -12.55 17.09 -19.16
CA PHE A 214 -12.85 15.73 -18.69
C PHE A 214 -13.09 14.76 -19.84
N ILE A 215 -13.77 15.20 -20.90
CA ILE A 215 -13.99 14.38 -22.10
C ILE A 215 -12.65 14.07 -22.78
N ALA A 216 -11.80 15.07 -23.01
CA ALA A 216 -10.49 14.88 -23.63
C ALA A 216 -9.58 13.94 -22.82
N VAL A 217 -9.53 14.12 -21.50
CA VAL A 217 -8.80 13.25 -20.58
C VAL A 217 -9.33 11.82 -20.64
N LYS A 218 -10.66 11.62 -20.54
CA LYS A 218 -11.26 10.29 -20.56
C LYS A 218 -11.07 9.58 -21.90
N TYR A 219 -11.08 10.32 -23.00
CA TYR A 219 -10.78 9.78 -24.32
C TYR A 219 -9.33 9.25 -24.40
N LYS A 220 -8.34 10.07 -24.00
CA LYS A 220 -6.92 9.65 -24.00
C LYS A 220 -6.65 8.52 -23.00
N GLU A 221 -7.25 8.58 -21.80
CA GLU A 221 -7.14 7.51 -20.80
C GLU A 221 -7.62 6.17 -21.36
N ARG A 222 -8.77 6.13 -22.05
CA ARG A 222 -9.29 4.90 -22.67
C ARG A 222 -8.39 4.37 -23.77
N LEU A 223 -7.72 5.24 -24.52
CA LEU A 223 -6.78 4.82 -25.56
C LEU A 223 -5.52 4.19 -24.95
N ILE A 224 -4.96 4.80 -23.91
CA ILE A 224 -3.74 4.28 -23.25
C ILE A 224 -4.03 2.95 -22.54
N ARG A 225 -5.17 2.84 -21.85
CA ARG A 225 -5.58 1.58 -21.19
C ARG A 225 -5.72 0.38 -22.14
N LYS A 226 -5.83 0.62 -23.46
CA LYS A 226 -5.89 -0.44 -24.48
C LYS A 226 -4.52 -0.87 -25.01
N LYS A 227 -3.43 -0.13 -24.72
CA LYS A 227 -2.11 -0.33 -25.35
C LYS A 227 -1.20 -1.33 -24.64
N GLY A 228 -1.43 -1.68 -23.37
CA GLY A 228 -0.56 -2.63 -22.65
C GLY A 228 -0.88 -2.83 -21.17
N LEU A 229 0.07 -3.40 -20.43
CA LEU A 229 -0.01 -3.69 -19.00
C LEU A 229 -0.28 -2.40 -18.19
N LEU A 230 -1.26 -2.44 -17.29
CA LEU A 230 -1.80 -1.23 -16.66
C LEU A 230 -0.81 -0.48 -15.78
N GLU A 231 0.18 -1.16 -15.18
CA GLU A 231 1.09 -0.56 -14.20
C GLU A 231 2.03 0.48 -14.81
N ASP A 232 2.66 0.17 -15.94
CA ASP A 232 3.58 1.09 -16.65
C ASP A 232 2.83 2.28 -17.26
N ASN A 233 1.57 2.05 -17.63
CA ASN A 233 0.70 3.06 -18.23
C ASN A 233 0.14 4.10 -17.24
N LEU A 234 0.27 3.90 -15.91
CA LEU A 234 -0.31 4.83 -14.92
C LEU A 234 0.37 6.21 -14.98
N ASP A 235 1.69 6.21 -15.13
CA ASP A 235 2.49 7.44 -15.18
C ASP A 235 2.22 8.20 -16.48
N GLU A 236 2.10 7.48 -17.61
CA GLU A 236 1.67 8.08 -18.87
C GLU A 236 0.29 8.74 -18.75
N ILE A 237 -0.69 8.04 -18.14
CA ILE A 237 -2.03 8.59 -17.94
C ILE A 237 -1.97 9.86 -17.08
N ALA A 238 -1.13 9.88 -16.04
CA ALA A 238 -0.94 11.06 -15.20
C ALA A 238 -0.33 12.23 -15.98
N GLN A 239 0.70 11.96 -16.79
CA GLN A 239 1.35 12.97 -17.64
C GLN A 239 0.36 13.58 -18.64
N TYR A 240 -0.43 12.75 -19.34
CA TYR A 240 -1.42 13.26 -20.29
C TYR A 240 -2.54 14.06 -19.61
N LYS A 241 -2.97 13.66 -18.41
CA LYS A 241 -3.93 14.44 -17.61
C LYS A 241 -3.44 15.85 -17.31
N LEU A 242 -2.17 15.98 -16.89
CA LEU A 242 -1.55 17.27 -16.64
C LEU A 242 -1.41 18.09 -17.92
N MET A 243 -0.89 17.49 -18.99
CA MET A 243 -0.67 18.19 -20.27
C MET A 243 -1.98 18.71 -20.89
N ILE A 244 -3.04 17.89 -20.91
CA ILE A 244 -4.36 18.30 -21.43
C ILE A 244 -4.92 19.43 -20.57
N SER A 245 -4.82 19.33 -19.24
CA SER A 245 -5.32 20.36 -18.34
C SER A 245 -4.61 21.70 -18.57
N THR A 246 -3.28 21.70 -18.65
CA THR A 246 -2.48 22.92 -18.87
C THR A 246 -2.79 23.60 -20.20
N PHE A 247 -3.07 22.83 -21.26
CA PHE A 247 -3.43 23.39 -22.57
C PHE A 247 -4.87 23.92 -22.62
N PHE A 248 -5.85 23.17 -22.09
CA PHE A 248 -7.26 23.53 -22.22
C PHE A 248 -7.70 24.64 -21.25
N LEU A 249 -7.11 24.74 -20.06
CA LEU A 249 -7.48 25.77 -19.07
C LEU A 249 -7.43 27.21 -19.63
N PRO A 250 -6.32 27.68 -20.21
CA PRO A 250 -6.25 29.05 -20.75
C PRO A 250 -7.19 29.24 -21.95
N VAL A 251 -7.41 28.20 -22.77
CA VAL A 251 -8.33 28.26 -23.92
C VAL A 251 -9.77 28.44 -23.45
N ILE A 252 -10.20 27.66 -22.44
CA ILE A 252 -11.56 27.76 -21.88
C ILE A 252 -11.74 29.10 -21.19
N TRP A 253 -10.77 29.52 -20.38
CA TRP A 253 -10.81 30.81 -19.70
C TRP A 253 -10.92 31.97 -20.70
N GLY A 254 -10.04 32.00 -21.72
CA GLY A 254 -10.05 33.03 -22.76
C GLY A 254 -11.34 33.05 -23.57
N PHE A 255 -11.86 31.88 -23.93
CA PHE A 255 -13.14 31.75 -24.65
C PHE A 255 -14.30 32.37 -23.86
N TRP A 256 -14.43 32.05 -22.58
CA TRP A 256 -15.53 32.57 -21.75
C TRP A 256 -15.37 34.07 -21.42
N VAL A 257 -14.15 34.55 -21.22
CA VAL A 257 -13.88 35.99 -21.09
C VAL A 257 -14.27 36.74 -22.37
N LEU A 258 -13.95 36.19 -23.54
CA LEU A 258 -14.32 36.78 -24.83
C LEU A 258 -15.85 36.80 -25.05
N VAL A 259 -16.57 35.76 -24.63
CA VAL A 259 -18.05 35.74 -24.70
C VAL A 259 -18.67 36.79 -23.76
N THR A 260 -18.00 37.08 -22.63
CA THR A 260 -18.49 37.98 -21.58
C THR A 260 -17.77 39.34 -21.54
N LEU A 261 -17.21 39.80 -22.67
CA LEU A 261 -16.41 41.03 -22.78
C LEU A 261 -16.92 42.25 -21.98
N PRO A 262 -18.21 42.66 -22.01
CA PRO A 262 -18.65 43.84 -21.26
C PRO A 262 -18.50 43.70 -19.73
N LEU A 263 -18.41 42.46 -19.24
CA LEU A 263 -18.28 42.12 -17.82
C LEU A 263 -16.92 41.48 -17.49
N ALA A 264 -15.96 41.52 -18.43
CA ALA A 264 -14.68 40.80 -18.36
C ALA A 264 -13.87 41.04 -17.07
N ILE A 265 -13.97 42.25 -16.49
CA ILE A 265 -13.30 42.62 -15.24
C ILE A 265 -13.75 41.73 -14.08
N PHE A 266 -15.03 41.34 -14.06
CA PHE A 266 -15.60 40.47 -13.02
C PHE A 266 -15.60 39.01 -13.44
N THR A 267 -15.94 38.71 -14.70
CA THR A 267 -16.05 37.33 -15.19
C THR A 267 -14.69 36.66 -15.34
N GLY A 268 -13.63 37.38 -15.70
CA GLY A 268 -12.26 36.86 -15.77
C GLY A 268 -11.79 36.16 -14.50
N PRO A 269 -11.68 36.87 -13.35
CA PRO A 269 -11.34 36.24 -12.08
C PRO A 269 -12.44 35.29 -11.60
N GLY A 270 -13.72 35.62 -11.86
CA GLY A 270 -14.86 34.79 -11.48
C GLY A 270 -14.82 33.38 -12.06
N ILE A 271 -14.42 33.23 -13.32
CA ILE A 271 -14.27 31.92 -14.00
C ILE A 271 -13.17 31.09 -13.33
N VAL A 272 -12.02 31.69 -13.03
CA VAL A 272 -10.90 30.98 -12.37
C VAL A 272 -11.32 30.51 -10.97
N ILE A 273 -11.97 31.39 -10.21
CA ILE A 273 -12.50 31.07 -8.88
C ILE A 273 -13.54 29.94 -8.99
N LEU A 274 -14.47 30.03 -9.92
CA LEU A 274 -15.50 29.00 -10.14
C LEU A 274 -14.88 27.65 -10.54
N MET A 275 -13.90 27.64 -11.44
CA MET A 275 -13.20 26.42 -11.86
C MET A 275 -12.43 25.78 -10.70
N TRP A 276 -11.76 26.57 -9.87
CA TRP A 276 -11.07 26.07 -8.68
C TRP A 276 -12.04 25.51 -7.64
N LEU A 277 -13.09 26.27 -7.34
CA LEU A 277 -14.10 25.95 -6.34
C LEU A 277 -14.88 24.69 -6.71
N THR A 278 -15.15 24.48 -8.00
CA THR A 278 -15.80 23.26 -8.49
C THR A 278 -14.94 22.02 -8.37
N ILE A 279 -13.62 22.08 -8.57
CA ILE A 279 -12.74 20.93 -8.23
C ILE A 279 -12.81 20.66 -6.74
N ARG A 280 -12.67 21.69 -5.90
CA ARG A 280 -12.67 21.56 -4.44
C ARG A 280 -13.96 20.93 -3.92
N TRP A 281 -15.11 21.41 -4.40
CA TRP A 281 -16.42 20.87 -4.03
C TRP A 281 -16.66 19.46 -4.60
N LEU A 282 -16.17 19.16 -5.81
CA LEU A 282 -16.26 17.82 -6.36
C LEU A 282 -15.46 16.80 -5.52
N GLU A 283 -14.30 17.18 -5.01
CA GLU A 283 -13.51 16.36 -4.08
C GLU A 283 -14.27 16.07 -2.79
N ASP A 284 -14.85 17.11 -2.17
CA ASP A 284 -15.68 16.96 -0.97
C ASP A 284 -16.94 16.12 -1.24
N LEU A 285 -17.56 16.26 -2.42
CA LEU A 285 -18.72 15.46 -2.85
C LEU A 285 -18.33 13.98 -2.96
N ILE A 286 -17.24 13.66 -3.64
CA ILE A 286 -16.74 12.29 -3.80
C ILE A 286 -16.37 11.68 -2.44
N HIS A 287 -15.74 12.45 -1.54
CA HIS A 287 -15.41 11.98 -0.20
C HIS A 287 -16.68 11.65 0.62
N ASN A 288 -17.69 12.52 0.58
CA ASN A 288 -18.98 12.30 1.24
C ASN A 288 -19.71 11.08 0.67
N LEU A 289 -19.75 10.93 -0.66
CA LEU A 289 -20.35 9.78 -1.34
C LEU A 289 -19.64 8.47 -0.96
N LYS A 290 -18.31 8.44 -1.01
CA LYS A 290 -17.53 7.25 -0.62
C LYS A 290 -17.78 6.88 0.83
N SER A 291 -17.80 7.86 1.73
CA SER A 291 -18.08 7.59 3.13
C SER A 291 -19.53 7.17 3.36
N SER A 292 -20.49 7.69 2.60
CA SER A 292 -21.90 7.29 2.67
C SER A 292 -22.10 5.86 2.17
N LEU A 293 -21.49 5.50 1.03
CA LEU A 293 -21.55 4.16 0.45
C LEU A 293 -20.98 3.11 1.40
N SER A 294 -19.87 3.43 2.07
CA SER A 294 -19.27 2.54 3.05
C SER A 294 -20.16 2.32 4.29
N LEU A 295 -20.98 3.31 4.66
CA LEU A 295 -21.97 3.20 5.74
C LEU A 295 -23.15 2.36 5.26
N LEU A 296 -23.66 2.66 4.07
CA LEU A 296 -24.73 1.90 3.41
C LEU A 296 -24.41 0.40 3.34
N ARG A 297 -23.17 0.05 2.97
CA ARG A 297 -22.71 -1.35 2.96
C ARG A 297 -22.71 -1.99 4.34
N LEU A 298 -22.31 -1.26 5.38
CA LEU A 298 -22.35 -1.76 6.76
C LEU A 298 -23.79 -2.08 7.19
N LEU A 299 -24.76 -1.27 6.77
CA LEU A 299 -26.18 -1.49 7.05
C LEU A 299 -26.71 -2.74 6.35
N PHE A 300 -26.34 -2.92 5.08
CA PHE A 300 -26.78 -4.09 4.29
C PHE A 300 -26.01 -5.37 4.63
N MET A 301 -25.02 -5.33 5.53
CA MET A 301 -24.29 -6.53 5.94
C MET A 301 -25.01 -7.25 7.08
N THR A 302 -25.25 -8.55 6.91
CA THR A 302 -25.84 -9.44 7.91
C THR A 302 -25.09 -9.34 9.25
N GLU A 303 -25.81 -9.40 10.37
CA GLU A 303 -25.21 -9.45 11.71
C GLU A 303 -24.22 -10.62 11.83
N ASP A 304 -24.59 -11.79 11.33
CA ASP A 304 -23.76 -13.00 11.40
C ASP A 304 -22.38 -12.82 10.73
N ALA A 305 -22.32 -12.12 9.60
CA ALA A 305 -21.07 -11.83 8.90
C ALA A 305 -20.19 -10.84 9.69
N MET A 306 -20.78 -9.90 10.44
CA MET A 306 -20.02 -9.02 11.34
C MET A 306 -19.46 -9.78 12.53
N TYR A 307 -20.24 -10.69 13.12
CA TYR A 307 -19.79 -11.52 14.22
C TYR A 307 -18.65 -12.45 13.78
N SER A 308 -18.81 -13.15 12.65
CA SER A 308 -17.77 -14.04 12.14
C SER A 308 -16.45 -13.31 11.83
N LEU A 309 -16.52 -12.10 11.26
CA LEU A 309 -15.35 -11.26 11.01
C LEU A 309 -14.69 -10.80 12.31
N ARG A 310 -15.48 -10.46 13.32
CA ARG A 310 -14.96 -10.04 14.63
C ARG A 310 -14.29 -11.19 15.36
N ASP A 311 -14.88 -12.38 15.30
CA ASP A 311 -14.32 -13.59 15.91
C ASP A 311 -13.03 -13.99 15.21
N SER A 312 -13.03 -14.02 13.87
CA SER A 312 -11.83 -14.26 13.06
C SER A 312 -10.72 -13.26 13.38
N ARG A 313 -11.07 -11.97 13.49
CA ARG A 313 -10.12 -10.91 13.87
C ARG A 313 -9.53 -11.14 15.26
N ASN A 314 -10.35 -11.52 16.24
CA ASN A 314 -9.89 -11.74 17.62
C ASN A 314 -8.96 -12.95 17.70
N ALA A 315 -9.34 -14.07 17.07
CA ALA A 315 -8.53 -15.28 17.00
C ALA A 315 -7.17 -15.02 16.31
N LEU A 316 -7.18 -14.31 15.17
CA LEU A 316 -5.96 -13.94 14.47
C LEU A 316 -5.11 -12.94 15.27
N SER A 317 -5.75 -11.99 15.95
CA SER A 317 -5.03 -11.03 16.79
C SER A 317 -4.27 -11.74 17.91
N GLU A 318 -4.85 -12.78 18.52
CA GLU A 318 -4.21 -13.57 19.56
C GLU A 318 -3.03 -14.38 19.01
N ARG A 319 -3.23 -15.09 17.90
CA ARG A 319 -2.16 -15.85 17.21
C ARG A 319 -1.00 -14.95 16.77
N VAL A 320 -1.29 -13.76 16.25
CA VAL A 320 -0.25 -12.79 15.88
C VAL A 320 0.50 -12.26 17.11
N HIS A 321 -0.16 -12.11 18.26
CA HIS A 321 0.53 -11.72 19.49
C HIS A 321 1.45 -12.83 20.00
N GLN A 322 1.00 -14.09 19.97
CA GLN A 322 1.84 -15.24 20.32
C GLN A 322 3.07 -15.29 19.41
N PHE A 323 2.85 -15.25 18.09
CA PHE A 323 3.91 -15.22 17.09
C PHE A 323 4.92 -14.07 17.24
N ALA A 324 4.49 -12.92 17.77
CA ALA A 324 5.38 -11.77 17.95
C ALA A 324 6.19 -11.82 19.25
N VAL A 325 5.82 -12.69 20.20
CA VAL A 325 6.48 -12.87 21.50
C VAL A 325 7.52 -13.99 21.42
N ASP A 326 7.26 -15.01 20.58
CA ASP A 326 8.17 -16.12 20.27
C ASP A 326 9.38 -15.68 19.42
#